data_AF-A0A7J8DJH3-F1
#
_entry.id   AF-A0A7J8DJH3-F1
#
_cell.length_a   1.000
_cell.length_b   1.000
_cell.length_c   1.000
_cell.angle_alpha   90.00
_cell.angle_beta   90.00
_cell.angle_gamma   90.00
#
_symmetry.space_group_name_H-M   'P 1'
#
loop_
_entity.id
_entity.type
_entity.pdbx_description
1 polymer ?
#
loop_
_entity_poly.entity_id
_entity_poly.type
_entity_poly.pdbx_seq_one_letter_code
_entity_poly.pdbx_strand_id
1 'polypeptide(L)'
;MSNLESHSAILDQKVNGLDEEVSRIELECETMKQENTRLQNIVDNQKYSVADIERINHERNELQQTINKLTKDLEDEQQQLWNEELKYARGKEAIETQLAEYHKLARKLKLIPKGAENSKGYDFEIKFNPEAGANCLVKYRAQVYVPLKELLNQTEEESNKALNKKMGLEDTLEQLNTMITESRRSVRTLKEEIQKLDDLYQQKVKEAEEEDKKCASELESLEKHKQMLESAVNEGLSEAMNELDSIQREYQLVVQTTTEERRKVGNNLQCLLEMVATHVGSVEKHLEEQIAKVDREYEEHISEDLLENIREIGDKYKKKAALIKSADE
;
A
#
# COMPACT_ATOMS: atom_id res chain seq x y z
N MET A 1 -39.65 -189.54 26.91
CA MET A 1 -40.47 -188.60 27.69
C MET A 1 -39.74 -187.29 27.96
N SER A 2 -38.49 -187.29 28.42
CA SER A 2 -37.70 -186.05 28.68
C SER A 2 -37.52 -185.08 27.49
N ASN A 3 -37.36 -185.57 26.24
CA ASN A 3 -37.28 -184.68 25.06
C ASN A 3 -38.61 -183.99 24.71
N LEU A 4 -39.76 -184.61 25.03
CA LEU A 4 -41.08 -184.03 24.75
C LEU A 4 -41.42 -182.94 25.78
N GLU A 5 -41.08 -183.17 27.06
CA GLU A 5 -41.24 -182.19 28.14
C GLU A 5 -40.33 -180.97 27.95
N SER A 6 -39.07 -181.17 27.52
CA SER A 6 -38.16 -180.07 27.17
C SER A 6 -38.69 -179.24 25.98
N HIS A 7 -39.22 -179.90 24.95
CA HIS A 7 -39.80 -179.20 23.80
C HIS A 7 -41.11 -178.47 24.16
N SER A 8 -41.92 -179.03 25.08
CA SER A 8 -43.09 -178.36 25.65
C SER A 8 -42.68 -177.12 26.43
N ALA A 9 -41.68 -177.21 27.33
CA ALA A 9 -41.20 -176.08 28.11
C ALA A 9 -40.61 -174.96 27.23
N ILE A 10 -39.92 -175.30 26.13
CA ILE A 10 -39.44 -174.32 25.14
C ILE A 10 -40.60 -173.67 24.38
N LEU A 11 -41.65 -174.42 24.04
CA LEU A 11 -42.86 -173.88 23.43
C LEU A 11 -43.57 -172.93 24.40
N ASP A 12 -43.74 -173.32 25.66
CA ASP A 12 -44.36 -172.49 26.69
C ASP A 12 -43.55 -171.22 26.97
N GLN A 13 -42.22 -171.30 27.01
CA GLN A 13 -41.36 -170.13 27.13
C GLN A 13 -41.47 -169.19 25.91
N LYS A 14 -41.58 -169.75 24.69
CA LYS A 14 -41.81 -168.95 23.49
C LYS A 14 -43.20 -168.31 23.48
N VAL A 15 -44.22 -169.02 23.93
CA VAL A 15 -45.59 -168.48 24.06
C VAL A 15 -45.60 -167.35 25.08
N ASN A 16 -45.01 -167.54 26.27
CA ASN A 16 -44.91 -166.48 27.28
C ASN A 16 -44.11 -165.27 26.78
N GLY A 17 -42.98 -165.49 26.09
CA GLY A 17 -42.20 -164.40 25.51
C GLY A 17 -42.93 -163.66 24.39
N LEU A 18 -43.75 -164.36 23.59
CA LEU A 18 -44.63 -163.75 22.61
C LEU A 18 -45.79 -162.98 23.28
N ASP A 19 -46.35 -163.46 24.39
CA ASP A 19 -47.40 -162.76 25.14
C ASP A 19 -46.88 -161.49 25.82
N GLU A 20 -45.65 -161.52 26.38
CA GLU A 20 -44.96 -160.34 26.90
C GLU A 20 -44.65 -159.33 25.78
N GLU A 21 -44.23 -159.81 24.62
CA GLU A 21 -44.00 -159.00 23.42
C GLU A 21 -45.30 -158.34 22.93
N VAL A 22 -46.38 -159.11 22.82
CA VAL A 22 -47.72 -158.64 22.45
C VAL A 22 -48.19 -157.59 23.47
N SER A 23 -48.09 -157.86 24.76
CA SER A 23 -48.47 -156.91 25.81
C SER A 23 -47.67 -155.61 25.74
N ARG A 24 -46.38 -155.68 25.41
CA ARG A 24 -45.54 -154.49 25.24
C ARG A 24 -45.92 -153.68 24.00
N ILE A 25 -46.15 -154.36 22.87
CA ILE A 25 -46.60 -153.72 21.63
C ILE A 25 -47.99 -153.11 21.82
N GLU A 26 -48.89 -153.76 22.55
CA GLU A 26 -50.21 -153.24 22.89
C GLU A 26 -50.11 -151.97 23.73
N LEU A 27 -49.23 -151.94 24.74
CA LEU A 27 -48.98 -150.76 25.54
C LEU A 27 -48.39 -149.62 24.69
N GLU A 28 -47.41 -149.92 23.84
CA GLU A 28 -46.82 -148.94 22.92
C GLU A 28 -47.88 -148.38 21.95
N CYS A 29 -48.72 -149.25 21.39
CA CYS A 29 -49.83 -148.86 20.53
C CYS A 29 -50.82 -147.94 21.25
N GLU A 30 -51.15 -148.24 22.51
CA GLU A 30 -52.03 -147.42 23.32
C GLU A 30 -51.40 -146.04 23.63
N THR A 31 -50.10 -145.99 23.94
CA THR A 31 -49.40 -144.70 24.13
C THR A 31 -49.36 -143.87 22.84
N MET A 32 -49.15 -144.50 21.68
CA MET A 32 -49.21 -143.80 20.39
C MET A 32 -50.62 -143.29 20.08
N LYS A 33 -51.68 -144.04 20.42
CA LYS A 33 -53.07 -143.58 20.26
C LYS A 33 -53.37 -142.37 21.14
N GLN A 34 -52.93 -142.40 22.40
CA GLN A 34 -53.09 -141.29 23.33
C GLN A 34 -52.35 -140.04 22.83
N GLU A 35 -51.11 -140.20 22.36
CA GLU A 35 -50.33 -139.10 21.79
C GLU A 35 -50.95 -138.55 20.50
N ASN A 36 -51.46 -139.42 19.62
CA ASN A 36 -52.14 -139.00 18.40
C ASN A 36 -53.43 -138.21 18.72
N THR A 37 -54.19 -138.65 19.72
CA THR A 37 -55.38 -137.92 20.20
C THR A 37 -54.99 -136.56 20.78
N ARG A 38 -53.86 -136.48 21.51
CA ARG A 38 -53.33 -135.23 22.04
C ARG A 38 -52.93 -134.26 20.93
N LEU A 39 -52.21 -134.74 19.92
CA LEU A 39 -51.79 -133.92 18.77
C LEU A 39 -52.98 -133.46 17.93
N GLN A 40 -53.94 -134.35 17.68
CA GLN A 40 -55.18 -134.01 16.98
C GLN A 40 -55.94 -132.91 17.74
N ASN A 41 -56.10 -133.05 19.06
CA ASN A 41 -56.72 -132.00 19.88
C ASN A 41 -55.95 -130.67 19.81
N ILE A 42 -54.62 -130.69 19.71
CA ILE A 42 -53.84 -129.45 19.54
C ILE A 42 -54.13 -128.82 18.19
N VAL A 43 -54.13 -129.61 17.10
CA VAL A 43 -54.40 -129.13 15.75
C VAL A 43 -55.83 -128.59 15.62
N ASP A 44 -56.83 -129.31 16.15
CA ASP A 44 -58.24 -128.91 16.09
C ASP A 44 -58.51 -127.62 16.85
N ASN A 45 -57.73 -127.34 17.90
CA ASN A 45 -57.83 -126.12 18.71
C ASN A 45 -56.86 -125.02 18.28
N GLN A 46 -56.07 -125.20 17.20
CA GLN A 46 -55.25 -124.13 16.65
C GLN A 46 -56.13 -123.07 15.99
N LYS A 47 -55.94 -121.82 16.39
CA LYS A 47 -56.71 -120.67 15.87
C LYS A 47 -56.23 -120.18 14.50
N TYR A 48 -55.00 -120.52 14.11
CA TYR A 48 -54.36 -120.02 12.91
C TYR A 48 -53.70 -121.16 12.16
N SER A 49 -53.87 -121.16 10.84
CA SER A 49 -53.13 -122.06 9.96
C SER A 49 -51.68 -121.60 9.82
N VAL A 50 -50.79 -122.50 9.39
CA VAL A 50 -49.42 -122.17 9.00
C VAL A 50 -49.39 -121.04 7.97
N ALA A 51 -50.32 -121.06 7.01
CA ALA A 51 -50.47 -120.00 6.01
C ALA A 51 -50.85 -118.64 6.61
N ASP A 52 -51.68 -118.62 7.67
CA ASP A 52 -52.01 -117.38 8.38
C ASP A 52 -50.79 -116.80 9.11
N ILE A 53 -49.98 -117.67 9.74
CA ILE A 53 -48.75 -117.27 10.43
C ILE A 53 -47.74 -116.70 9.42
N GLU A 54 -47.58 -117.31 8.25
CA GLU A 54 -46.73 -116.81 7.17
C GLU A 54 -47.20 -115.46 6.65
N ARG A 55 -48.51 -115.28 6.42
CA ARG A 55 -49.09 -113.98 6.02
C ARG A 55 -48.83 -112.90 7.08
N ILE A 56 -49.10 -113.19 8.35
CA ILE A 56 -48.85 -112.24 9.45
C ILE A 56 -47.37 -111.87 9.54
N ASN A 57 -46.46 -112.83 9.38
CA ASN A 57 -45.03 -112.55 9.39
C ASN A 57 -44.60 -111.69 8.19
N HIS A 58 -45.16 -111.94 7.01
CA HIS A 58 -44.92 -111.13 5.83
C HIS A 58 -45.40 -109.68 6.03
N GLU A 59 -46.66 -109.50 6.43
CA GLU A 59 -47.24 -108.17 6.74
C GLU A 59 -46.45 -107.45 7.83
N ARG A 60 -46.04 -108.15 8.89
CA ARG A 60 -45.19 -107.60 9.96
C ARG A 60 -43.84 -107.12 9.40
N ASN A 61 -43.22 -107.89 8.51
CA ASN A 61 -41.94 -107.52 7.91
C ASN A 61 -42.10 -106.30 6.98
N GLU A 62 -43.17 -106.23 6.18
CA GLU A 62 -43.48 -105.08 5.33
C GLU A 62 -43.75 -103.82 6.15
N LEU A 63 -44.52 -103.93 7.24
CA LEU A 63 -44.76 -102.84 8.18
C LEU A 63 -43.45 -102.38 8.83
N GLN A 64 -42.59 -103.31 9.25
CA GLN A 64 -41.30 -102.96 9.82
C GLN A 64 -40.39 -102.24 8.81
N GLN A 65 -40.38 -102.68 7.55
CA GLN A 65 -39.65 -101.97 6.48
C GLN A 65 -40.21 -100.57 6.25
N THR A 66 -41.54 -100.42 6.28
CA THR A 66 -42.21 -99.12 6.12
C THR A 66 -41.88 -98.19 7.28
N ILE A 67 -41.93 -98.68 8.53
CA ILE A 67 -41.52 -97.92 9.72
C ILE A 67 -40.07 -97.48 9.59
N ASN A 68 -39.16 -98.37 9.22
CA ASN A 68 -37.75 -98.04 9.06
C ASN A 68 -37.53 -96.97 7.98
N LYS A 69 -38.25 -97.07 6.86
CA LYS A 69 -38.20 -96.06 5.80
C LYS A 69 -38.72 -94.70 6.27
N LEU A 70 -39.92 -94.65 6.86
CA LEU A 70 -40.51 -93.40 7.34
C LEU A 70 -39.68 -92.76 8.47
N THR A 71 -39.06 -93.58 9.33
CA THR A 71 -38.16 -93.09 10.38
C THR A 71 -36.96 -92.40 9.75
N LYS A 72 -36.35 -93.03 8.73
CA LYS A 72 -35.24 -92.42 7.99
C LYS A 72 -35.66 -91.14 7.26
N ASP A 73 -36.78 -91.17 6.56
CA ASP A 73 -37.30 -89.99 5.84
C ASP A 73 -37.56 -88.83 6.83
N LEU A 74 -38.07 -89.12 8.03
CA LEU A 74 -38.27 -88.12 9.09
C LEU A 74 -36.94 -87.55 9.62
N GLU A 75 -35.93 -88.40 9.85
CA GLU A 75 -34.59 -87.96 10.26
C GLU A 75 -33.95 -87.06 9.20
N ASP A 76 -34.09 -87.41 7.92
CA ASP A 76 -33.58 -86.62 6.79
C ASP A 76 -34.27 -85.25 6.71
N GLU A 77 -35.60 -85.18 6.85
CA GLU A 77 -36.36 -83.92 6.87
C GLU A 77 -36.04 -83.04 8.09
N GLN A 78 -35.87 -83.64 9.28
CA GLN A 78 -35.44 -82.91 10.47
C GLN A 78 -34.04 -82.31 10.29
N GLN A 79 -33.12 -83.06 9.69
CA GLN A 79 -31.79 -82.57 9.38
C GLN A 79 -31.83 -81.43 8.35
N GLN A 80 -32.70 -81.51 7.34
CA GLN A 80 -32.91 -80.43 6.38
C GLN A 80 -33.47 -79.17 7.05
N LEU A 81 -34.50 -79.31 7.90
CA LEU A 81 -35.08 -78.20 8.64
C LEU A 81 -34.03 -77.50 9.50
N TRP A 82 -33.24 -78.27 10.27
CA TRP A 82 -32.15 -77.73 11.07
C TRP A 82 -31.13 -76.95 10.24
N ASN A 83 -30.76 -77.49 9.07
CA ASN A 83 -29.83 -76.82 8.17
C ASN A 83 -30.39 -75.49 7.63
N GLU A 84 -31.69 -75.43 7.32
CA GLU A 84 -32.36 -74.20 6.90
C GLU A 84 -32.50 -73.18 8.04
N GLU A 85 -32.84 -73.63 9.25
CA GLU A 85 -32.87 -72.76 10.45
C GLU A 85 -31.48 -72.16 10.74
N LEU A 86 -30.42 -72.94 10.60
CA LEU A 86 -29.04 -72.46 10.76
C LEU A 86 -28.67 -71.44 9.68
N LYS A 87 -29.07 -71.66 8.42
CA LYS A 87 -28.88 -70.68 7.34
C LYS A 87 -29.64 -69.39 7.63
N TYR A 88 -30.89 -69.49 8.05
CA TYR A 88 -31.72 -68.34 8.42
C TYR A 88 -31.09 -67.54 9.58
N ALA A 89 -30.65 -68.23 10.64
CA ALA A 89 -30.01 -67.59 11.79
C ALA A 89 -28.73 -66.84 11.40
N ARG A 90 -27.86 -67.47 10.59
CA ARG A 90 -26.64 -66.82 10.07
C ARG A 90 -26.95 -65.62 9.19
N GLY A 91 -27.96 -65.73 8.31
CA GLY A 91 -28.39 -64.62 7.47
C GLY A 91 -28.92 -63.44 8.27
N LYS A 92 -29.72 -63.72 9.31
CA LYS A 92 -30.24 -62.71 10.24
C LYS A 92 -29.11 -61.99 10.98
N GLU A 93 -28.16 -62.73 11.54
CA GLU A 93 -26.99 -62.16 12.24
C GLU A 93 -26.14 -61.27 11.32
N ALA A 94 -25.91 -61.70 10.08
CA ALA A 94 -25.17 -60.91 9.09
C ALA A 94 -25.87 -59.58 8.79
N ILE A 95 -27.19 -59.58 8.63
CA ILE A 95 -27.99 -58.36 8.40
C ILE A 95 -27.94 -57.45 9.63
N GLU A 96 -28.10 -58.00 10.83
CA GLU A 96 -28.03 -57.22 12.09
C GLU A 96 -26.66 -56.58 12.29
N THR A 97 -25.58 -57.28 11.94
CA THR A 97 -24.21 -56.73 11.96
C THR A 97 -24.06 -55.55 11.02
N GLN A 98 -24.48 -55.70 9.75
CA GLN A 98 -24.45 -54.61 8.77
C GLN A 98 -25.32 -53.43 9.19
N LEU A 99 -26.48 -53.71 9.78
CA LEU A 99 -27.38 -52.69 10.31
C LEU A 99 -26.74 -51.88 11.44
N ALA A 100 -26.04 -52.56 12.36
CA ALA A 100 -25.32 -51.90 13.45
C ALA A 100 -24.20 -51.00 12.93
N GLU A 101 -23.44 -51.45 11.92
CA GLU A 101 -22.42 -50.64 11.25
C GLU A 101 -23.02 -49.41 10.56
N TYR A 102 -24.11 -49.61 9.82
CA TYR A 102 -24.87 -48.53 9.20
C TYR A 102 -25.32 -47.50 10.24
N HIS A 103 -25.96 -47.93 11.34
CA HIS A 103 -26.40 -47.01 12.40
C HIS A 103 -25.23 -46.30 13.07
N LYS A 104 -24.10 -46.99 13.28
CA LYS A 104 -22.87 -46.38 13.81
C LYS A 104 -22.37 -45.26 12.90
N LEU A 105 -22.31 -45.51 11.59
CA LEU A 105 -21.91 -44.51 10.61
C LEU A 105 -22.92 -43.36 10.54
N ALA A 106 -24.21 -43.66 10.49
CA ALA A 106 -25.27 -42.65 10.42
C ALA A 106 -25.28 -41.74 11.66
N ARG A 107 -25.02 -42.27 12.87
CA ARG A 107 -24.82 -41.45 14.08
C ARG A 107 -23.57 -40.58 13.98
N LYS A 108 -22.45 -41.11 13.49
CA LYS A 108 -21.21 -40.34 13.27
C LYS A 108 -21.43 -39.19 12.29
N LEU A 109 -22.25 -39.41 11.26
CA LEU A 109 -22.67 -38.40 10.29
C LEU A 109 -23.80 -37.49 10.80
N LYS A 110 -24.25 -37.64 12.05
CA LYS A 110 -25.36 -36.87 12.66
C LYS A 110 -26.66 -36.95 11.85
N LEU A 111 -26.98 -38.13 11.32
CA LEU A 111 -28.21 -38.43 10.59
C LEU A 111 -29.27 -39.10 11.47
N ILE A 112 -28.84 -39.86 12.48
CA ILE A 112 -29.72 -40.50 13.47
C ILE A 112 -29.43 -39.86 14.83
N PRO A 113 -30.45 -39.40 15.59
CA PRO A 113 -31.90 -39.55 15.36
C PRO A 113 -32.48 -38.56 14.31
N LYS A 114 -33.79 -38.67 14.00
CA LYS A 114 -34.56 -37.83 13.05
C LYS A 114 -34.44 -36.30 13.24
N GLY A 115 -33.94 -35.84 14.39
CA GLY A 115 -33.69 -34.43 14.68
C GLY A 115 -32.21 -34.06 14.73
N ALA A 116 -31.31 -34.95 14.31
CA ALA A 116 -29.89 -34.69 14.30
C ALA A 116 -29.53 -33.66 13.22
N GLU A 117 -28.42 -32.94 13.44
CA GLU A 117 -27.99 -31.78 12.65
C GLU A 117 -28.08 -31.99 11.12
N ASN A 118 -27.64 -33.15 10.63
CA ASN A 118 -27.60 -33.44 9.19
C ASN A 118 -28.81 -34.22 8.68
N SER A 119 -29.74 -34.58 9.57
CA SER A 119 -30.91 -35.40 9.21
C SER A 119 -31.92 -34.67 8.32
N LYS A 120 -31.92 -33.32 8.34
CA LYS A 120 -32.93 -32.45 7.71
C LYS A 120 -34.38 -32.92 7.97
N GLY A 121 -34.63 -33.54 9.13
CA GLY A 121 -35.96 -34.04 9.52
C GLY A 121 -36.33 -35.42 8.97
N TYR A 122 -35.44 -36.09 8.21
CA TYR A 122 -35.63 -37.44 7.72
C TYR A 122 -35.26 -38.49 8.78
N ASP A 123 -36.00 -39.60 8.79
CA ASP A 123 -35.73 -40.71 9.69
C ASP A 123 -34.84 -41.74 9.02
N PHE A 124 -33.55 -41.72 9.33
CA PHE A 124 -32.58 -42.67 8.79
C PHE A 124 -32.47 -43.97 9.62
N GLU A 125 -33.25 -44.12 10.69
CA GLU A 125 -33.19 -45.33 11.52
C GLU A 125 -34.00 -46.47 10.89
N ILE A 126 -33.29 -47.53 10.49
CA ILE A 126 -33.89 -48.77 10.01
C ILE A 126 -34.17 -49.70 11.20
N LYS A 127 -35.44 -50.07 11.39
CA LYS A 127 -35.87 -51.06 12.38
C LYS A 127 -36.17 -52.38 11.67
N PHE A 128 -35.16 -53.24 11.59
CA PHE A 128 -35.25 -54.51 10.87
C PHE A 128 -36.30 -55.44 11.49
N ASN A 129 -37.22 -55.93 10.66
CA ASN A 129 -38.23 -56.91 11.03
C ASN A 129 -38.33 -57.96 9.89
N PRO A 130 -37.74 -59.16 10.05
CA PRO A 130 -37.74 -60.19 9.01
C PRO A 130 -39.14 -60.72 8.70
N GLU A 131 -40.06 -60.72 9.67
CA GLU A 131 -41.44 -61.20 9.50
C GLU A 131 -42.31 -60.29 8.62
N ALA A 132 -41.87 -59.06 8.37
CA ALA A 132 -42.60 -58.10 7.53
C ALA A 132 -42.47 -58.41 6.02
N GLY A 133 -41.65 -59.40 5.65
CA GLY A 133 -41.44 -59.82 4.26
C GLY A 133 -40.82 -58.73 3.37
N ALA A 134 -40.83 -58.95 2.05
CA ALA A 134 -40.13 -58.11 1.08
C ALA A 134 -40.59 -56.63 1.03
N ASN A 135 -41.81 -56.34 1.50
CA ASN A 135 -42.36 -54.98 1.54
C ASN A 135 -41.55 -54.03 2.43
N CYS A 136 -40.82 -54.54 3.42
CA CYS A 136 -39.95 -53.70 4.26
C CYS A 136 -38.80 -53.05 3.46
N LEU A 137 -38.29 -53.71 2.41
CA LEU A 137 -37.19 -53.19 1.59
C LEU A 137 -37.60 -51.96 0.79
N VAL A 138 -38.82 -51.96 0.23
CA VAL A 138 -39.37 -50.81 -0.49
C VAL A 138 -39.51 -49.62 0.47
N LYS A 139 -39.99 -49.88 1.69
CA LYS A 139 -40.10 -48.87 2.75
C LYS A 139 -38.73 -48.29 3.11
N TYR A 140 -37.71 -49.11 3.36
CA TYR A 140 -36.36 -48.62 3.69
C TYR A 140 -35.73 -47.86 2.54
N ARG A 141 -35.95 -48.27 1.29
CA ARG A 141 -35.48 -47.51 0.13
C ARG A 141 -36.10 -46.12 0.07
N ALA A 142 -37.41 -46.01 0.28
CA ALA A 142 -38.10 -44.72 0.29
C ALA A 142 -37.71 -43.86 1.51
N GLN A 143 -37.55 -44.48 2.68
CA GLN A 143 -37.24 -43.80 3.93
C GLN A 143 -35.77 -43.31 4.00
N VAL A 144 -34.83 -44.12 3.51
CA VAL A 144 -33.39 -43.90 3.71
C VAL A 144 -32.71 -43.50 2.40
N TYR A 145 -32.81 -44.34 1.37
CA TYR A 145 -32.00 -44.17 0.15
C TYR A 145 -32.39 -42.90 -0.62
N VAL A 146 -33.68 -42.65 -0.80
CA VAL A 146 -34.15 -41.48 -1.56
C VAL A 146 -33.70 -40.17 -0.90
N PRO A 147 -33.96 -39.93 0.41
CA PRO A 147 -33.48 -38.71 1.07
C PRO A 147 -31.95 -38.60 1.12
N LEU A 148 -31.23 -39.71 1.34
CA LEU A 148 -29.75 -39.67 1.30
C LEU A 148 -29.24 -39.23 -0.07
N LYS A 149 -29.84 -39.74 -1.16
CA LYS A 149 -29.43 -39.37 -2.51
C LYS A 149 -29.73 -37.91 -2.80
N GLU A 150 -30.86 -37.40 -2.33
CA GLU A 150 -31.21 -35.99 -2.45
C GLU A 150 -30.26 -35.09 -1.65
N LEU A 151 -29.98 -35.43 -0.39
CA LEU A 151 -29.01 -34.71 0.46
C LEU A 151 -27.61 -34.67 -0.16
N LEU A 152 -27.18 -35.79 -0.73
CA LEU A 152 -25.89 -35.87 -1.42
C LEU A 152 -25.84 -34.93 -2.62
N ASN A 153 -26.85 -34.96 -3.49
CA ASN A 153 -26.93 -34.08 -4.66
C ASN A 153 -27.01 -32.60 -4.26
N GLN A 154 -27.77 -32.25 -3.22
CA GLN A 154 -27.84 -30.88 -2.69
C GLN A 154 -26.47 -30.41 -2.17
N THR A 155 -25.78 -31.26 -1.43
CA THR A 155 -24.44 -30.95 -0.89
C THR A 155 -23.42 -30.76 -2.02
N GLU A 156 -23.49 -31.59 -3.06
CA GLU A 156 -22.64 -31.47 -4.25
C GLU A 156 -22.91 -30.16 -5.01
N GLU A 157 -24.18 -29.78 -5.18
CA GLU A 157 -24.55 -28.52 -5.82
C GLU A 157 -24.10 -27.30 -5.00
N GLU A 158 -24.28 -27.31 -3.67
CA GLU A 158 -23.80 -26.27 -2.77
C GLU A 158 -22.26 -26.15 -2.81
N SER A 159 -21.55 -27.27 -2.82
CA SER A 159 -20.09 -27.32 -2.97
C SER A 159 -19.65 -26.70 -4.29
N ASN A 160 -20.31 -27.04 -5.41
CA ASN A 160 -20.01 -26.47 -6.72
C ASN A 160 -20.28 -24.96 -6.78
N LYS A 161 -21.38 -24.49 -6.18
CA LYS A 161 -21.69 -23.05 -6.06
C LYS A 161 -20.61 -22.33 -5.25
N ALA A 162 -20.19 -22.89 -4.11
CA ALA A 162 -19.13 -22.33 -3.28
C ALA A 162 -17.79 -22.28 -4.03
N LEU A 163 -17.44 -23.32 -4.77
CA LEU A 163 -16.23 -23.38 -5.59
C LEU A 163 -16.23 -22.32 -6.69
N ASN A 164 -17.34 -22.16 -7.42
CA ASN A 164 -17.47 -21.14 -8.46
C ASN A 164 -17.37 -19.71 -7.87
N LYS A 165 -17.98 -19.48 -6.69
CA LYS A 165 -17.86 -18.20 -5.99
C LYS A 165 -16.42 -17.94 -5.54
N LYS A 166 -15.72 -18.96 -5.05
CA LYS A 166 -14.31 -18.86 -4.66
C LYS A 166 -13.45 -18.45 -5.86
N MET A 167 -13.61 -19.12 -7.00
CA MET A 167 -12.89 -18.80 -8.23
C MET A 167 -13.12 -17.35 -8.68
N GLY A 168 -14.38 -16.88 -8.67
CA GLY A 168 -14.67 -15.48 -8.99
C GLY A 168 -14.04 -14.48 -8.00
N LEU A 169 -13.96 -14.82 -6.71
CA LEU A 169 -13.25 -13.99 -5.73
C LEU A 169 -11.74 -14.00 -5.96
N GLU A 170 -11.15 -15.14 -6.31
CA GLU A 170 -9.73 -15.26 -6.66
C GLU A 170 -9.39 -14.40 -7.89
N ASP A 171 -10.22 -14.42 -8.93
CA ASP A 171 -10.07 -13.56 -10.11
C ASP A 171 -10.11 -12.07 -9.75
N THR A 172 -11.05 -11.65 -8.91
CA THR A 172 -11.13 -10.24 -8.45
C THR A 172 -9.93 -9.83 -7.60
N LEU A 173 -9.40 -10.75 -6.78
CA LEU A 173 -8.21 -10.52 -5.97
C LEU A 173 -6.98 -10.35 -6.85
N GLU A 174 -6.83 -11.17 -7.90
CA GLU A 174 -5.75 -11.03 -8.87
C GLU A 174 -5.83 -9.68 -9.59
N GLN A 175 -7.01 -9.28 -10.07
CA GLN A 175 -7.23 -7.97 -10.67
C GLN A 175 -6.83 -6.82 -9.72
N LEU A 176 -7.30 -6.85 -8.47
CA LEU A 176 -6.93 -5.81 -7.49
C LEU A 176 -5.42 -5.77 -7.22
N ASN A 177 -4.76 -6.93 -7.17
CA ASN A 177 -3.31 -6.98 -7.01
C ASN A 177 -2.59 -6.35 -8.19
N THR A 178 -3.02 -6.61 -9.44
CA THR A 178 -2.44 -5.94 -10.61
C THR A 178 -2.61 -4.42 -10.53
N MET A 179 -3.79 -3.93 -10.16
CA MET A 179 -4.03 -2.50 -9.96
C MET A 179 -3.16 -1.89 -8.86
N ILE A 180 -2.97 -2.59 -7.73
CA ILE A 180 -2.08 -2.15 -6.65
C ILE A 180 -0.64 -2.06 -7.15
N THR A 181 -0.17 -3.05 -7.93
CA THR A 181 1.19 -3.01 -8.48
C THR A 181 1.38 -1.84 -9.46
N GLU A 182 0.37 -1.54 -10.28
CA GLU A 182 0.39 -0.38 -11.18
C GLU A 182 0.43 0.93 -10.40
N SER A 183 -0.47 1.10 -9.43
CA SER A 183 -0.51 2.29 -8.58
C SER A 183 0.80 2.50 -7.83
N ARG A 184 1.41 1.43 -7.30
CA ARG A 184 2.74 1.48 -6.67
C ARG A 184 3.83 1.93 -7.65
N ARG A 185 3.75 1.53 -8.92
CA ARG A 185 4.68 1.98 -9.97
C ARG A 185 4.50 3.48 -10.21
N SER A 186 3.27 3.96 -10.38
CA SER A 186 2.97 5.38 -10.56
C SER A 186 3.42 6.24 -9.38
N VAL A 187 3.23 5.76 -8.15
CA VAL A 187 3.72 6.46 -6.95
C VAL A 187 5.25 6.54 -6.95
N ARG A 188 5.95 5.48 -7.38
CA ARG A 188 7.40 5.49 -7.48
C ARG A 188 7.90 6.52 -8.50
N THR A 189 7.31 6.56 -9.69
CA THR A 189 7.69 7.54 -10.73
C THR A 189 7.44 8.97 -10.27
N LEU A 190 6.29 9.24 -9.63
CA LEU A 190 6.00 10.57 -9.08
C LEU A 190 6.99 10.97 -7.97
N LYS A 191 7.40 10.03 -7.12
CA LYS A 191 8.44 10.31 -6.11
C LYS A 191 9.78 10.65 -6.74
N GLU A 192 10.17 9.96 -7.80
CA GLU A 192 11.40 10.25 -8.55
C GLU A 192 11.34 11.62 -9.23
N GLU A 193 10.18 12.02 -9.76
CA GLU A 193 9.96 13.36 -10.33
C GLU A 193 10.03 14.46 -9.26
N ILE A 194 9.40 14.26 -8.11
CA ILE A 194 9.48 15.19 -6.97
C ILE A 194 10.94 15.37 -6.53
N GLN A 195 11.71 14.28 -6.42
CA GLN A 195 13.12 14.37 -6.04
C GLN A 195 13.93 15.18 -7.05
N LYS A 196 13.73 14.95 -8.35
CA LYS A 196 14.41 15.74 -9.40
C LYS A 196 14.07 17.22 -9.34
N LEU A 197 12.81 17.56 -9.04
CA LEU A 197 12.38 18.94 -8.89
C LEU A 197 12.97 19.59 -7.63
N ASP A 198 13.06 18.85 -6.52
CA ASP A 198 13.69 19.33 -5.29
C ASP A 198 15.19 19.60 -5.51
N ASP A 199 15.90 18.67 -6.15
CA ASP A 199 17.32 18.83 -6.49
C ASP A 199 17.53 20.07 -7.38
N LEU A 200 16.67 20.27 -8.38
CA LEU A 200 16.71 21.45 -9.25
C LEU A 200 16.41 22.75 -8.49
N TYR A 201 15.42 22.73 -7.60
CA TYR A 201 15.09 23.87 -6.76
C TYR A 201 16.26 24.26 -5.85
N GLN A 202 16.86 23.27 -5.17
CA GLN A 202 18.04 23.50 -4.34
C GLN A 202 19.23 24.06 -5.14
N GLN A 203 19.44 23.57 -6.36
CA GLN A 203 20.46 24.12 -7.25
C GLN A 203 20.17 25.60 -7.59
N LYS A 204 18.92 25.92 -7.96
CA LYS A 204 18.53 27.30 -8.30
C LYS A 204 18.64 28.25 -7.12
N VAL A 205 18.33 27.80 -5.91
CA VAL A 205 18.52 28.58 -4.69
C VAL A 205 20.01 28.90 -4.49
N LYS A 206 20.90 27.90 -4.63
CA LYS A 206 22.35 28.14 -4.53
C LYS A 206 22.88 29.11 -5.58
N GLU A 207 22.46 28.94 -6.85
CA GLU A 207 22.82 29.86 -7.93
C GLU A 207 22.36 31.30 -7.63
N ALA A 208 21.15 31.47 -7.12
CA ALA A 208 20.62 32.78 -6.72
C ALA A 208 21.41 33.38 -5.53
N GLU A 209 21.72 32.58 -4.51
CA GLU A 209 22.53 33.03 -3.36
C GLU A 209 23.96 33.43 -3.77
N GLU A 210 24.56 32.74 -4.74
CA GLU A 210 25.87 33.09 -5.29
C GLU A 210 25.85 34.40 -6.08
N GLU A 211 24.83 34.60 -6.92
CA GLU A 211 24.68 35.86 -7.66
C GLU A 211 24.36 37.03 -6.71
N ASP A 212 23.51 36.83 -5.70
CA ASP A 212 23.21 37.85 -4.68
C ASP A 212 24.48 38.27 -3.93
N LYS A 213 25.35 37.32 -3.55
CA LYS A 213 26.64 37.62 -2.92
C LYS A 213 27.55 38.43 -3.84
N LYS A 214 27.58 38.09 -5.12
CA LYS A 214 28.37 38.79 -6.13
C LYS A 214 27.85 40.22 -6.32
N CYS A 215 26.55 40.40 -6.53
CA CYS A 215 25.90 41.71 -6.62
C CYS A 215 26.14 42.56 -5.36
N ALA A 216 26.06 41.98 -4.16
CA ALA A 216 26.36 42.68 -2.91
C ALA A 216 27.83 43.16 -2.86
N SER A 217 28.77 42.32 -3.30
CA SER A 217 30.20 42.71 -3.34
C SER A 217 30.49 43.80 -4.37
N GLU A 218 29.84 43.75 -5.54
CA GLU A 218 29.92 44.80 -6.57
C GLU A 218 29.31 46.11 -6.06
N LEU A 219 28.16 46.05 -5.39
CA LEU A 219 27.50 47.21 -4.77
C LEU A 219 28.40 47.87 -3.72
N GLU A 220 29.03 47.09 -2.83
CA GLU A 220 29.93 47.60 -1.81
C GLU A 220 31.17 48.27 -2.44
N SER A 221 31.73 47.69 -3.50
CA SER A 221 32.83 48.27 -4.26
C SER A 221 32.44 49.60 -4.91
N LEU A 222 31.28 49.65 -5.55
CA LEU A 222 30.75 50.86 -6.18
C LEU A 222 30.45 51.96 -5.14
N GLU A 223 29.90 51.62 -3.98
CA GLU A 223 29.64 52.59 -2.91
C GLU A 223 30.95 53.17 -2.36
N LYS A 224 32.00 52.34 -2.17
CA LYS A 224 33.34 52.83 -1.80
C LYS A 224 33.89 53.79 -2.86
N HIS A 225 33.77 53.44 -4.14
CA HIS A 225 34.23 54.29 -5.23
C HIS A 225 33.48 55.63 -5.29
N LYS A 226 32.15 55.59 -5.12
CA LYS A 226 31.30 56.78 -5.00
C LYS A 226 31.74 57.67 -3.84
N GLN A 227 31.97 57.11 -2.65
CA GLN A 227 32.43 57.87 -1.48
C GLN A 227 33.79 58.54 -1.73
N MET A 228 34.75 57.85 -2.37
CA MET A 228 36.04 58.44 -2.73
C MET A 228 35.89 59.61 -3.71
N LEU A 229 35.03 59.45 -4.73
CA LEU A 229 34.70 60.50 -5.69
C LEU A 229 34.04 61.70 -5.00
N GLU A 230 33.04 61.46 -4.15
CA GLU A 230 32.37 62.51 -3.38
C GLU A 230 33.36 63.26 -2.48
N SER A 231 34.27 62.56 -1.79
CA SER A 231 35.31 63.22 -0.99
C SER A 231 36.27 64.05 -1.84
N ALA A 232 36.73 63.53 -2.97
CA ALA A 232 37.65 64.24 -3.86
C ALA A 232 37.00 65.48 -4.50
N VAL A 233 35.74 65.37 -4.91
CA VAL A 233 34.98 66.51 -5.46
C VAL A 233 34.75 67.56 -4.39
N ASN A 234 34.38 67.16 -3.16
CA ASN A 234 34.18 68.11 -2.06
C ASN A 234 35.48 68.80 -1.65
N GLU A 235 36.61 68.07 -1.62
CA GLU A 235 37.94 68.62 -1.36
C GLU A 235 38.34 69.62 -2.45
N GLY A 236 38.24 69.23 -3.72
CA GLY A 236 38.52 70.13 -4.85
C GLY A 236 37.60 71.36 -4.90
N LEU A 237 36.32 71.22 -4.54
CA LEU A 237 35.39 72.34 -4.41
C LEU A 237 35.82 73.28 -3.27
N SER A 238 36.19 72.74 -2.11
CA SER A 238 36.67 73.50 -0.96
C SER A 238 37.97 74.25 -1.29
N GLU A 239 38.93 73.58 -1.96
CA GLU A 239 40.15 74.21 -2.46
C GLU A 239 39.84 75.37 -3.41
N ALA A 240 39.00 75.14 -4.44
CA ALA A 240 38.61 76.18 -5.39
C ALA A 240 37.87 77.35 -4.73
N MET A 241 37.02 77.09 -3.72
CA MET A 241 36.36 78.15 -2.94
C MET A 241 37.37 78.95 -2.12
N ASN A 242 38.34 78.29 -1.48
CA ASN A 242 39.38 78.97 -0.70
C ASN A 242 40.29 79.82 -1.59
N GLU A 243 40.66 79.32 -2.78
CA GLU A 243 41.42 80.07 -3.78
C GLU A 243 40.63 81.29 -4.28
N LEU A 244 39.34 81.11 -4.61
CA LEU A 244 38.46 82.21 -5.01
C LEU A 244 38.38 83.29 -3.93
N ASP A 245 38.20 82.89 -2.67
CA ASP A 245 38.20 83.78 -1.51
C ASP A 245 39.53 84.54 -1.36
N SER A 246 40.66 83.85 -1.55
CA SER A 246 42.00 84.46 -1.52
C SER A 246 42.16 85.51 -2.62
N ILE A 247 41.83 85.15 -3.86
CA ILE A 247 41.90 86.05 -5.02
C ILE A 247 40.96 87.24 -4.83
N GLN A 248 39.76 87.04 -4.28
CA GLN A 248 38.84 88.14 -3.97
C GLN A 248 39.43 89.12 -2.94
N ARG A 249 40.09 88.61 -1.89
CA ARG A 249 40.77 89.47 -0.89
C ARG A 249 41.93 90.25 -1.52
N GLU A 250 42.75 89.60 -2.34
CA GLU A 250 43.84 90.26 -3.06
C GLU A 250 43.31 91.33 -4.02
N TYR A 251 42.25 91.02 -4.79
CA TYR A 251 41.59 91.97 -5.67
C TYR A 251 41.06 93.19 -4.89
N GLN A 252 40.39 92.98 -3.75
CA GLN A 252 39.93 94.06 -2.88
C GLN A 252 41.09 94.95 -2.39
N LEU A 253 42.21 94.33 -1.98
CA LEU A 253 43.40 95.06 -1.55
C LEU A 253 44.02 95.89 -2.70
N VAL A 254 44.13 95.31 -3.90
CA VAL A 254 44.62 96.02 -5.09
C VAL A 254 43.71 97.19 -5.45
N VAL A 255 42.39 97.01 -5.41
CA VAL A 255 41.43 98.10 -5.65
C VAL A 255 41.59 99.22 -4.63
N GLN A 256 41.71 98.90 -3.33
CA GLN A 256 41.92 99.90 -2.27
C GLN A 256 43.25 100.65 -2.43
N THR A 257 44.35 99.93 -2.68
CA THR A 257 45.67 100.56 -2.86
C THR A 257 45.72 101.41 -4.13
N THR A 258 45.15 100.94 -5.24
CA THR A 258 45.12 101.70 -6.50
C THR A 258 44.22 102.94 -6.40
N THR A 259 43.10 102.85 -5.68
CA THR A 259 42.24 104.03 -5.44
C THR A 259 42.93 105.05 -4.54
N GLU A 260 43.65 104.60 -3.51
CA GLU A 260 44.44 105.48 -2.64
C GLU A 260 45.63 106.14 -3.36
N GLU A 261 46.37 105.38 -4.18
CA GLU A 261 47.43 105.95 -5.01
C GLU A 261 46.87 106.93 -6.06
N ARG A 262 45.74 106.61 -6.69
CA ARG A 262 45.04 107.54 -7.59
C ARG A 262 44.63 108.83 -6.87
N ARG A 263 44.16 108.73 -5.62
CA ARG A 263 43.84 109.88 -4.76
C ARG A 263 45.09 110.71 -4.46
N LYS A 264 46.22 110.08 -4.11
CA LYS A 264 47.51 110.77 -3.89
C LYS A 264 48.02 111.48 -5.15
N VAL A 265 48.02 110.80 -6.29
CA VAL A 265 48.41 111.40 -7.57
C VAL A 265 47.49 112.56 -7.91
N GLY A 266 46.18 112.41 -7.74
CA GLY A 266 45.20 113.48 -7.91
C GLY A 266 45.52 114.70 -7.02
N ASN A 267 45.78 114.48 -5.73
CA ASN A 267 46.16 115.56 -4.80
C ASN A 267 47.49 116.24 -5.20
N ASN A 268 48.50 115.47 -5.62
CA ASN A 268 49.78 116.02 -6.08
C ASN A 268 49.61 116.87 -7.34
N LEU A 269 48.79 116.40 -8.29
CA LEU A 269 48.49 117.15 -9.51
C LEU A 269 47.77 118.46 -9.18
N GLN A 270 46.84 118.44 -8.24
CA GLN A 270 46.13 119.62 -7.78
C GLN A 270 47.09 120.63 -7.12
N CYS A 271 47.99 120.18 -6.25
CA CYS A 271 49.01 121.04 -5.63
C CYS A 271 49.96 121.67 -6.68
N LEU A 272 50.39 120.89 -7.68
CA LEU A 272 51.17 121.40 -8.81
C LEU A 272 50.41 122.46 -9.62
N LEU A 273 49.13 122.21 -9.92
CA LEU A 273 48.28 123.17 -10.63
C LEU A 273 48.08 124.46 -9.83
N GLU A 274 47.86 124.37 -8.52
CA GLU A 274 47.80 125.53 -7.62
C GLU A 274 49.12 126.32 -7.63
N MET A 275 50.25 125.62 -7.56
CA MET A 275 51.58 126.23 -7.59
C MET A 275 51.86 126.94 -8.92
N VAL A 276 51.51 126.32 -10.05
CA VAL A 276 51.58 126.93 -11.39
C VAL A 276 50.65 128.15 -11.48
N ALA A 277 49.42 128.04 -10.97
CA ALA A 277 48.46 129.16 -10.96
C ALA A 277 49.00 130.35 -10.15
N THR A 278 49.58 130.10 -8.97
CA THR A 278 50.25 131.16 -8.18
C THR A 278 51.44 131.77 -8.90
N HIS A 279 52.24 130.97 -9.62
CA HIS A 279 53.37 131.48 -10.39
C HIS A 279 52.89 132.33 -11.57
N VAL A 280 51.90 131.87 -12.35
CA VAL A 280 51.32 132.64 -13.45
C VAL A 280 50.76 133.97 -12.94
N GLY A 281 50.00 133.95 -11.84
CA GLY A 281 49.51 135.19 -11.22
C GLY A 281 50.62 136.13 -10.75
N SER A 282 51.76 135.60 -10.30
CA SER A 282 52.94 136.41 -9.95
C SER A 282 53.62 137.03 -11.17
N VAL A 283 53.67 136.31 -12.30
CA VAL A 283 54.24 136.80 -13.57
C VAL A 283 53.34 137.85 -14.21
N GLU A 284 52.03 137.64 -14.21
CA GLU A 284 51.05 138.64 -14.68
C GLU A 284 51.22 139.96 -13.93
N LYS A 285 51.32 139.92 -12.59
CA LYS A 285 51.57 141.09 -11.77
C LYS A 285 52.91 141.78 -12.09
N HIS A 286 53.98 141.00 -12.32
CA HIS A 286 55.28 141.55 -12.69
C HIS A 286 55.23 142.26 -14.05
N LEU A 287 54.49 141.71 -15.02
CA LEU A 287 54.31 142.34 -16.33
C LEU A 287 53.49 143.63 -16.24
N GLU A 288 52.42 143.66 -15.44
CA GLU A 288 51.66 144.89 -15.16
C GLU A 288 52.55 145.99 -14.55
N GLU A 289 53.42 145.64 -13.60
CA GLU A 289 54.38 146.56 -12.98
C GLU A 289 55.40 147.11 -13.99
N GLN A 290 55.85 146.30 -14.95
CA GLN A 290 56.77 146.75 -16.01
C GLN A 290 56.09 147.65 -17.04
N ILE A 291 54.85 147.34 -17.43
CA ILE A 291 54.06 148.18 -18.34
C ILE A 291 53.88 149.57 -17.71
N ALA A 292 53.49 149.63 -16.42
CA ALA A 292 53.34 150.89 -15.69
C ALA A 292 54.66 151.66 -15.48
N LYS A 293 55.82 151.01 -15.64
CA LYS A 293 57.14 151.66 -15.60
C LYS A 293 57.48 152.31 -16.94
N VAL A 294 57.25 151.58 -18.04
CA VAL A 294 57.50 152.06 -19.41
C VAL A 294 56.61 153.25 -19.75
N ASP A 295 55.33 153.23 -19.34
CA ASP A 295 54.41 154.35 -19.58
C ASP A 295 54.87 155.66 -18.90
N ARG A 296 55.49 155.56 -17.72
CA ARG A 296 56.07 156.71 -17.00
C ARG A 296 57.29 157.30 -17.72
N GLU A 297 58.17 156.44 -18.21
CA GLU A 297 59.38 156.87 -18.94
C GLU A 297 59.04 157.52 -20.29
N TYR A 298 57.89 157.17 -20.89
CA TYR A 298 57.42 157.77 -22.14
C TYR A 298 56.84 159.19 -21.98
N GLU A 299 56.11 159.47 -20.88
CA GLU A 299 55.57 160.81 -20.63
C GLU A 299 56.66 161.86 -20.34
N GLU A 300 57.74 161.48 -19.66
CA GLU A 300 58.81 162.39 -19.23
C GLU A 300 59.62 162.96 -20.43
N HIS A 301 59.68 162.22 -21.54
CA HIS A 301 60.51 162.55 -22.70
C HIS A 301 59.86 163.55 -23.69
N ILE A 302 58.56 163.82 -23.58
CA ILE A 302 57.81 164.71 -24.49
C ILE A 302 57.78 166.17 -24.00
N SER A 303 58.21 166.46 -22.76
CA SER A 303 58.03 167.76 -22.10
C SER A 303 59.19 168.79 -22.16
N GLU A 304 60.30 168.55 -22.87
CA GLU A 304 61.41 169.53 -22.98
C GLU A 304 61.54 170.21 -24.38
N ASP A 305 61.46 171.55 -24.39
CA ASP A 305 61.46 172.45 -25.58
C ASP A 305 62.89 172.85 -26.03
N LEU A 306 63.33 172.36 -27.19
CA LEU A 306 64.71 172.42 -27.69
C LEU A 306 65.09 173.70 -28.49
N LEU A 307 64.24 174.74 -28.53
CA LEU A 307 64.44 175.94 -29.38
C LEU A 307 64.94 177.22 -28.66
N GLU A 308 65.25 177.16 -27.36
CA GLU A 308 65.74 178.30 -26.55
C GLU A 308 67.14 178.81 -27.02
N ASN A 309 68.06 177.90 -27.35
CA ASN A 309 69.47 178.22 -27.60
C ASN A 309 69.75 179.00 -28.91
N ILE A 310 68.85 178.94 -29.90
CA ILE A 310 69.02 179.66 -31.18
C ILE A 310 68.59 181.13 -31.05
N ARG A 311 67.67 181.43 -30.12
CA ARG A 311 67.14 182.79 -29.89
C ARG A 311 68.17 183.69 -29.19
N GLU A 312 68.98 183.12 -28.29
CA GLU A 312 69.95 183.87 -27.49
C GLU A 312 71.19 184.34 -28.29
N ILE A 313 71.58 183.60 -29.33
CA ILE A 313 72.75 183.92 -30.17
C ILE A 313 72.43 185.07 -31.14
N GLY A 314 71.17 185.19 -31.60
CA GLY A 314 70.72 186.27 -32.47
C GLY A 314 70.75 187.65 -31.82
N ASP A 315 70.44 187.74 -30.52
CA ASP A 315 70.40 189.01 -29.79
C ASP A 315 71.78 189.55 -29.40
N LYS A 316 72.77 188.65 -29.20
CA LYS A 316 74.16 189.05 -28.88
C LYS A 316 74.87 189.72 -30.07
N TYR A 317 74.58 189.34 -31.31
CA TYR A 317 75.17 189.99 -32.48
C TYR A 317 74.53 191.36 -32.80
N LYS A 318 73.22 191.53 -32.57
CA LYS A 318 72.55 192.84 -32.74
C LYS A 318 73.06 193.90 -31.74
N LYS A 319 73.37 193.53 -30.49
CA LYS A 319 73.88 194.48 -29.49
C LYS A 319 75.32 194.94 -29.72
N LYS A 320 76.18 194.11 -30.35
CA LYS A 320 77.56 194.53 -30.67
C LYS A 320 77.66 195.42 -31.91
N ALA A 321 76.62 195.45 -32.75
CA ALA A 321 76.49 196.37 -33.87
C ALA A 321 76.07 197.81 -33.46
N ALA A 322 75.68 198.05 -32.20
CA ALA A 322 75.10 199.33 -31.78
C ALA A 322 75.98 200.23 -30.88
N LEU A 323 77.16 199.79 -30.44
CA LEU A 323 77.93 200.50 -29.39
C LEU A 323 79.24 201.20 -29.83
N ILE A 324 79.64 201.19 -31.11
CA ILE A 324 80.82 201.98 -31.56
C ILE A 324 80.51 202.70 -32.89
N LYS A 325 79.39 203.45 -32.90
CA LYS A 325 79.02 204.41 -33.96
C LYS A 325 78.36 205.68 -33.38
N SER A 326 78.85 206.17 -32.22
CA SER A 326 78.49 207.50 -31.67
C SER A 326 79.66 208.13 -30.87
N ALA A 327 80.18 209.26 -31.40
CA ALA A 327 81.30 210.16 -30.99
C ALA A 327 82.73 209.62 -31.31
N ASP A 328 83.61 210.22 -32.14
CA ASP A 328 83.79 211.57 -32.71
C ASP A 328 83.50 212.73 -31.75
N GLU A 329 84.42 212.89 -30.78
CA GLU A 329 85.26 214.10 -30.62
C GLU A 329 86.72 213.68 -30.40
#